data_AF-A0A845Z019-F1
#
_entry.id   AF-A0A845Z019-F1
#
_cell.length_a   1.000
_cell.length_b   1.000
_cell.length_c   1.000
_cell.angle_alpha   90.00
_cell.angle_beta   90.00
_cell.angle_gamma   90.00
#
_symmetry.space_group_name_H-M   'P 1'
#
loop_
_entity.id
_entity.type
_entity.pdbx_description
1 polymer ?
#
loop_
_entity_poly.entity_id
_entity_poly.type
_entity_poly.pdbx_seq_one_letter_code
_entity_poly.pdbx_strand_id
1 'polypeptide(L)' 'AAQAGEAGAMSNLGFAYATGTGVAQDDAQAFQWYERAADQGLIRAQTATALFHAQGRGTPRPIKDLHKIYQ' A
#
# COMPACT_ATOMS: atom_id res chain seq x y z
N ALA A 1 -6.06 13.57 -16.76
CA ALA A 1 -4.73 14.08 -16.38
C ALA A 1 -4.56 14.22 -14.86
N ALA A 2 -5.60 14.56 -14.09
CA ALA A 2 -5.52 14.70 -12.64
C ALA A 2 -5.32 13.36 -11.88
N GLN A 3 -5.96 12.27 -12.31
CA GLN A 3 -5.91 10.98 -11.60
C GLN A 3 -4.50 10.35 -11.53
N ALA A 4 -3.69 10.50 -12.58
CA ALA A 4 -2.34 9.91 -12.61
C ALA A 4 -1.35 10.63 -11.67
N GLY A 5 -1.52 11.94 -11.49
CA GLY A 5 -0.72 12.72 -10.55
C GLY A 5 -1.11 12.47 -9.10
N GLU A 6 -2.40 12.29 -8.85
CA GLU A 6 -2.95 11.99 -7.52
C GLU A 6 -2.48 10.62 -7.01
N ALA A 7 -2.58 9.57 -7.84
CA ALA A 7 -2.11 8.24 -7.49
C ALA A 7 -0.59 8.22 -7.22
N GLY A 8 0.18 8.99 -8.00
CA GLY A 8 1.63 9.15 -7.77
C GLY A 8 1.95 9.77 -6.40
N ALA A 9 1.19 10.80 -6.01
CA ALA A 9 1.34 11.42 -4.69
C ALA A 9 0.97 10.47 -3.55
N MET A 10 -0.11 9.69 -3.71
CA MET A 10 -0.49 8.64 -2.73
C MET A 10 0.61 7.57 -2.59
N SER A 11 1.22 7.15 -3.69
CA SER A 11 2.32 6.17 -3.66
C SER A 11 3.57 6.71 -2.95
N ASN A 12 3.87 8.00 -3.11
CA ASN A 12 4.96 8.65 -2.39
C ASN A 12 4.67 8.78 -0.89
N LEU A 13 3.42 9.03 -0.52
CA LEU A 13 3.01 9.09 0.88
C LEU A 13 3.10 7.70 1.53
N GLY A 14 2.68 6.65 0.83
CA GLY A 14 2.91 5.27 1.25
C GLY A 14 4.39 4.96 1.48
N PHE A 15 5.27 5.45 0.61
CA PHE A 15 6.72 5.29 0.76
C PHE A 15 7.29 6.04 1.96
N ALA A 16 6.80 7.25 2.22
CA ALA A 16 7.23 8.04 3.37
C ALA A 16 6.89 7.32 4.69
N TYR A 17 5.68 6.76 4.80
CA TYR A 17 5.30 5.94 5.96
C TYR A 17 6.06 4.61 6.04
N ALA A 18 6.35 3.97 4.90
CA ALA A 18 7.11 2.70 4.87
C ALA A 18 8.57 2.86 5.33
N THR A 19 9.17 4.03 5.04
CA THR A 19 10.59 4.31 5.32
C THR A 19 10.80 5.22 6.52
N GLY A 20 9.73 5.81 7.07
CA GLY A 20 9.83 6.84 8.11
C GLY A 20 10.47 8.14 7.61
N THR A 21 10.35 8.45 6.31
CA THR A 21 10.94 9.67 5.74
C THR A 21 10.03 10.86 6.01
N GLY A 22 10.44 11.73 6.93
CA GLY A 22 9.68 12.94 7.30
C GLY A 22 8.40 12.68 8.10
N VAL A 23 8.06 11.41 8.35
CA VAL A 23 6.98 10.94 9.22
C VAL A 23 7.47 9.76 10.05
N ALA A 24 6.78 9.42 11.15
CA ALA A 24 7.07 8.18 11.84
C ALA A 24 6.81 6.97 10.92
N GLN A 25 7.70 5.98 10.96
CA GLN A 25 7.49 4.76 10.18
C GLN A 25 6.23 4.05 10.67
N ASP A 26 5.32 3.77 9.73
CA ASP A 26 4.06 3.08 9.99
C ASP A 26 3.68 2.27 8.75
N ASP A 27 3.99 0.97 8.81
CA ASP A 27 3.73 0.05 7.71
C ASP A 27 2.21 -0.09 7.43
N ALA A 28 1.34 0.12 8.41
CA ALA A 28 -0.11 0.02 8.23
C ALA A 28 -0.67 1.24 7.47
N GLN A 29 -0.19 2.45 7.82
CA GLN A 29 -0.47 3.66 7.03
C GLN A 29 0.11 3.53 5.62
N ALA A 30 1.34 3.04 5.48
CA ALA A 30 1.98 2.82 4.18
C ALA A 30 1.10 1.95 3.27
N PHE A 31 0.61 0.83 3.81
CA PHE A 31 -0.26 -0.09 3.09
C PHE A 31 -1.54 0.58 2.60
N GLN A 32 -2.23 1.34 3.46
CA GLN A 32 -3.48 2.04 3.09
C GLN A 32 -3.27 3.06 1.95
N TRP A 33 -2.14 3.78 1.95
CA TRP A 33 -1.83 4.72 0.88
C TRP A 33 -1.49 4.02 -0.44
N TYR A 34 -0.80 2.89 -0.38
CA TYR A 34 -0.55 2.06 -1.57
C TYR A 34 -1.82 1.39 -2.10
N GLU A 35 -2.73 0.94 -1.24
CA GLU A 35 -4.02 0.37 -1.66
C GLU A 35 -4.85 1.40 -2.43
N ARG A 36 -4.97 2.63 -1.90
CA ARG A 36 -5.66 3.74 -2.60
C ARG A 36 -5.02 4.11 -3.94
N ALA A 37 -3.69 4.12 -4.01
CA ALA A 37 -2.98 4.39 -5.25
C ALA A 37 -3.18 3.24 -6.27
N ALA A 38 -3.26 2.00 -5.80
CA ALA A 38 -3.52 0.83 -6.62
C ALA A 38 -4.96 0.83 -7.19
N ASP A 39 -5.94 1.26 -6.39
CA ASP A 39 -7.35 1.43 -6.82
C ASP A 39 -7.50 2.48 -7.94
N GLN A 40 -6.62 3.48 -7.98
CA GLN A 40 -6.55 4.45 -9.07
C GLN A 40 -5.79 3.94 -10.32
N GLY A 41 -5.40 2.66 -10.34
CA GLY A 41 -4.74 2.02 -11.47
C GLY A 41 -3.24 2.26 -11.54
N LEU A 42 -2.60 2.73 -10.46
CA LEU A 42 -1.15 2.90 -10.46
C LEU A 42 -0.44 1.55 -10.27
N ILE A 43 0.12 1.03 -11.36
CA ILE A 43 0.90 -0.23 -11.39
C ILE A 43 1.98 -0.27 -10.28
N ARG A 44 2.66 0.86 -10.03
CA ARG A 44 3.70 0.94 -8.98
C ARG A 44 3.15 0.66 -7.58
N ALA A 45 1.92 1.08 -7.30
CA ALA A 45 1.28 0.84 -6.02
C ALA A 45 0.72 -0.59 -5.89
N GLN A 46 0.31 -1.20 -7.00
CA GLN A 46 -0.03 -2.63 -7.06
C GLN A 46 1.19 -3.52 -6.76
N THR A 47 2.38 -3.14 -7.25
CA THR A 47 3.62 -3.85 -6.89
C THR A 47 4.00 -3.62 -5.43
N ALA A 48 3.82 -2.40 -4.91
CA ALA A 48 4.10 -2.09 -3.51
C ALA A 48 3.19 -2.86 -2.55
N THR A 49 1.87 -2.90 -2.80
CA THR A 49 0.92 -3.70 -2.00
C THR A 49 1.27 -5.19 -2.04
N ALA A 50 1.62 -5.73 -3.21
CA ALA A 50 2.08 -7.12 -3.34
C ALA A 50 3.35 -7.41 -2.51
N LEU A 51 4.31 -6.47 -2.47
CA LEU A 51 5.52 -6.60 -1.65
C LEU A 51 5.21 -6.58 -0.15
N PHE A 52 4.29 -5.71 0.28
CA PHE A 52 3.82 -5.65 1.67
C PHE A 52 3.16 -6.97 2.10
N HIS A 53 2.29 -7.53 1.26
CA HIS A 53 1.69 -8.84 1.48
C HIS A 53 2.73 -9.98 1.51
N ALA A 54 3.68 -9.99 0.58
CA ALA A 54 4.73 -11.01 0.52
C ALA A 54 5.68 -10.95 1.73
N GLN A 55 5.92 -9.77 2.29
CA GLN A 55 6.79 -9.57 3.44
C GLN A 55 6.06 -9.62 4.80
N GLY A 56 4.73 -9.80 4.80
CA GLY A 56 3.92 -9.77 6.03
C GLY A 56 3.97 -8.42 6.76
N ARG A 57 4.40 -7.35 6.08
CA ARG A 57 4.49 -6.00 6.63
C ARG A 57 3.24 -5.21 6.27
N GLY A 58 2.75 -4.39 7.19
CA GLY A 58 1.63 -3.46 6.98
C GLY A 58 0.21 -4.02 7.02
N THR A 59 0.01 -5.29 7.41
CA THR A 59 -1.32 -5.79 7.78
C THR A 59 -1.42 -5.90 9.30
N PRO A 60 -2.37 -5.22 9.97
CA PRO A 60 -2.65 -5.46 11.39
C PRO A 60 -3.46 -6.75 11.61
N ARG A 61 -3.39 -7.77 10.73
CA ARG A 61 -4.09 -9.05 10.93
C ARG A 61 -3.26 -10.27 10.60
N PRO A 62 -3.26 -11.29 11.49
CA PRO A 62 -2.78 -12.62 11.15
C PRO A 62 -3.64 -13.18 10.02
N ILE A 63 -2.98 -13.89 9.12
CA ILE A 63 -3.54 -14.55 7.93
C ILE A 63 -4.62 -15.56 8.36
N LYS A 64 -5.86 -15.12 8.59
CA LYS A 64 -6.98 -16.02 8.95
C LYS A 64 -8.12 -16.01 7.94
N ASP A 65 -8.14 -15.10 6.98
CA ASP A 65 -9.21 -14.99 5.98
C ASP A 65 -8.71 -15.00 4.52
N LEU A 66 -7.54 -15.60 4.24
CA LEU A 66 -7.11 -15.85 2.85
C LEU A 66 -8.05 -16.84 2.12
N HIS A 67 -8.82 -17.65 2.87
CA HIS A 67 -9.74 -18.64 2.30
C HIS A 67 -11.02 -18.07 1.66
N LYS A 68 -11.32 -16.77 1.80
CA LYS A 68 -12.53 -16.16 1.20
C LYS A 68 -12.32 -15.47 -0.15
N ILE A 69 -11.09 -15.35 -0.63
CA ILE A 69 -10.77 -14.63 -1.89
C ILE A 69 -10.82 -15.58 -3.11
N TYR A 70 -10.95 -16.89 -2.91
CA TYR A 70 -11.06 -17.89 -3.99
C TYR A 70 -12.36 -18.73 -3.89
N GLN A 71 -13.52 -18.09 -3.76
CA GLN A 71 -14.83 -18.73 -3.96
C GLN A 71 -15.56 -18.01 -5.09
#